data_AF-A0A158D3I3-F1
#
_entry.id   AF-A0A158D3I3-F1
#
_cell.length_a   1.000
_cell.length_b   1.000
_cell.length_c   1.000
_cell.angle_alpha   90.00
_cell.angle_beta   90.00
_cell.angle_gamma   90.00
#
_symmetry.space_group_name_H-M   'P 1'
#
loop_
_entity.id
_entity.type
_entity.pdbx_description
1 polymer ?
#
loop_
_entity_poly.entity_id
_entity_poly.type
_entity_poly.pdbx_seq_one_letter_code
_entity_poly.pdbx_strand_id
1 'polypeptide(L)'
;MSNTKARLIAKVREAYAPNAFVEVTIWHVPQPVRGSAHSYKYRLAYVVSNECVLRYDNEQGKGDHRHFVDGETAYEFSSVGQLYSDFLTDIKIWNRWRLR
;
A
#
# COMPACT_ATOMS: atom_id res chain seq x y z
N MET A 1 30.22 -5.88 -8.22
CA MET A 1 28.84 -5.87 -7.66
C MET A 1 28.49 -4.42 -7.35
N SER A 2 27.52 -3.83 -8.07
CA SER A 2 27.06 -2.47 -7.83
C SER A 2 26.34 -2.42 -6.49
N ASN A 3 26.81 -1.58 -5.56
CA ASN A 3 26.16 -1.30 -4.28
C ASN A 3 24.95 -0.38 -4.50
N THR A 4 23.93 -0.87 -5.21
CA THR A 4 22.77 -0.06 -5.54
C THR A 4 21.89 0.06 -4.30
N LYS A 5 21.89 1.24 -3.67
CA LYS A 5 21.05 1.51 -2.49
C LYS A 5 19.57 1.60 -2.87
N ALA A 6 18.68 1.34 -1.92
CA ALA A 6 17.26 1.58 -2.10
C ALA A 6 16.99 3.06 -2.39
N ARG A 7 16.10 3.34 -3.34
CA ARG A 7 15.70 4.70 -3.74
C ARG A 7 14.27 4.95 -3.31
N LEU A 8 14.06 6.02 -2.54
CA LEU A 8 12.71 6.44 -2.16
C LEU A 8 11.97 6.92 -3.41
N ILE A 9 10.78 6.38 -3.65
CA ILE A 9 9.89 6.77 -4.75
C ILE A 9 8.82 7.73 -4.23
N ALA A 10 8.21 7.38 -3.10
CA ALA A 10 7.19 8.20 -2.48
C ALA A 10 7.21 8.02 -0.96
N LYS A 11 7.03 9.12 -0.23
CA LYS A 11 6.75 9.15 1.20
C LYS A 11 5.74 10.25 1.46
N VAL A 12 4.49 9.87 1.62
CA VAL A 12 3.35 10.78 1.74
C VAL A 12 2.60 10.45 3.02
N ARG A 13 2.21 11.47 3.76
CA ARG A 13 1.20 11.39 4.81
C ARG A 13 0.29 12.58 4.66
N GLU A 14 -0.95 12.35 4.26
CA GLU A 14 -1.89 13.40 3.88
C GLU A 14 -3.24 13.18 4.54
N ALA A 15 -3.83 14.27 5.05
CA ALA A 15 -5.20 14.24 5.55
C ALA A 15 -6.16 13.97 4.39
N TYR A 16 -7.07 13.02 4.60
CA TYR A 16 -8.09 12.62 3.63
C TYR A 16 -9.47 13.15 4.03
N ALA A 17 -9.76 13.19 5.34
CA ALA A 17 -10.96 13.77 5.95
C ALA A 17 -10.66 14.18 7.42
N PRO A 18 -11.56 14.86 8.15
CA PRO A 18 -11.28 15.33 9.52
C PRO A 18 -10.74 14.27 10.49
N ASN A 19 -11.16 13.02 10.33
CA ASN A 19 -10.73 11.87 11.13
C ASN A 19 -10.03 10.79 10.29
N ALA A 20 -9.55 11.12 9.09
CA ALA A 20 -8.97 10.15 8.16
C ALA A 20 -7.70 10.67 7.48
N PHE A 21 -6.73 9.80 7.28
CA PHE A 21 -5.51 10.13 6.54
C PHE A 21 -5.01 8.92 5.74
N VAL A 22 -4.21 9.20 4.73
CA VAL A 22 -3.44 8.19 4.00
C VAL A 22 -1.97 8.29 4.36
N GLU A 23 -1.32 7.14 4.47
CA GLU A 23 0.13 7.02 4.56
C GLU A 23 0.63 6.15 3.42
N VAL A 24 1.56 6.67 2.63
CA VAL A 24 2.16 5.93 1.52
C VAL A 24 3.66 5.99 1.63
N THR A 25 4.31 4.83 1.60
CA THR A 25 5.75 4.71 1.47
C THR A 25 6.06 3.69 0.39
N ILE A 26 6.84 4.09 -0.61
CA ILE A 26 7.25 3.24 -1.73
C ILE A 26 8.74 3.43 -1.96
N TRP A 27 9.46 2.32 -2.02
CA TRP A 27 10.88 2.26 -2.33
C TRP A 27 11.09 1.40 -3.57
N HIS A 28 12.02 1.83 -4.43
CA HIS A 28 12.65 0.94 -5.39
C HIS A 28 13.87 0.31 -4.72
N VAL A 29 13.86 -1.01 -4.59
CA VAL A 29 14.88 -1.79 -3.88
C VAL A 29 15.79 -2.51 -4.89
N PRO A 30 17.06 -2.78 -4.55
CA PRO A 30 17.99 -3.44 -5.49
C PRO A 30 17.65 -4.90 -5.76
N GLN A 31 16.96 -5.56 -4.84
CA GLN A 31 16.47 -6.93 -4.98
C GLN A 31 14.99 -6.96 -4.61
N PRO A 32 14.17 -7.74 -5.33
CA PRO A 32 12.78 -7.94 -4.97
C PRO A 32 12.61 -8.37 -3.51
N VAL A 33 11.55 -7.89 -2.88
CA VAL A 33 11.17 -8.39 -1.56
C VAL A 33 10.81 -9.87 -1.70
N ARG A 34 11.26 -10.73 -0.77
CA ARG A 34 10.94 -12.16 -0.81
C ARG A 34 9.41 -12.35 -0.87
N GLY A 35 8.94 -13.00 -1.93
CA GLY A 35 7.50 -13.21 -2.20
C GLY A 35 6.94 -12.30 -3.30
N SER A 36 7.66 -11.23 -3.68
CA SER A 36 7.29 -10.33 -4.78
C SER A 36 8.14 -10.57 -6.02
N ALA A 37 7.54 -10.40 -7.19
CA ALA A 37 8.23 -10.57 -8.49
C ALA A 37 8.87 -9.27 -9.03
N HIS A 38 8.87 -8.19 -8.24
CA HIS A 38 9.29 -6.86 -8.67
C HIS A 38 10.19 -6.17 -7.62
N SER A 39 10.92 -5.15 -8.09
CA SER A 39 11.91 -4.40 -7.29
C SER A 39 11.31 -3.24 -6.51
N TYR A 40 10.10 -3.40 -5.97
CA TYR A 40 9.45 -2.37 -5.15
C TYR A 40 9.10 -2.92 -3.77
N LYS A 41 9.34 -2.12 -2.73
CA LYS A 41 8.84 -2.35 -1.37
C LYS A 41 7.86 -1.25 -1.05
N TYR A 42 6.65 -1.59 -0.63
CA TYR A 42 5.61 -0.60 -0.40
C TYR A 42 4.79 -0.88 0.87
N ARG A 43 4.21 0.21 1.39
CA ARG A 43 3.15 0.21 2.39
C ARG A 43 2.25 1.41 2.12
N LEU A 44 1.01 1.15 1.74
CA LEU A 44 -0.06 2.14 1.59
C LEU A 44 -1.10 1.83 2.65
N ALA A 45 -1.48 2.79 3.49
CA ALA A 45 -2.44 2.61 4.57
C ALA A 45 -3.46 3.74 4.55
N TYR A 46 -4.74 3.40 4.68
CA TYR A 46 -5.81 4.34 4.93
C TYR A 46 -6.28 4.16 6.36
N VAL A 47 -6.19 5.23 7.14
CA VAL A 47 -6.46 5.21 8.57
C VAL A 47 -7.66 6.11 8.85
N VAL A 48 -8.65 5.59 9.57
CA VAL A 48 -9.86 6.33 9.98
C VAL A 48 -10.11 6.14 11.46
N SER A 49 -10.29 7.23 12.20
CA SER A 49 -10.44 7.20 13.66
C SER A 49 -9.34 6.38 14.36
N ASN A 50 -8.09 6.54 13.90
CA ASN A 50 -6.90 5.81 14.37
C ASN A 50 -6.85 4.30 14.06
N GLU A 51 -7.79 3.78 13.26
CA GLU A 51 -7.82 2.39 12.82
C GLU A 51 -7.35 2.27 11.36
N CYS A 52 -6.45 1.33 11.08
CA CYS A 52 -5.98 1.05 9.72
C CYS A 52 -7.00 0.15 9.01
N VAL A 53 -7.93 0.77 8.28
CA VAL A 53 -9.10 0.08 7.69
C VAL A 53 -8.83 -0.51 6.31
N LEU A 54 -7.74 -0.08 5.68
CA LEU A 54 -7.25 -0.61 4.41
C LEU A 54 -5.73 -0.51 4.37
N ARG A 55 -5.06 -1.58 3.96
CA ARG A 55 -3.60 -1.59 3.76
C ARG A 55 -3.22 -2.39 2.53
N TYR A 56 -2.25 -1.89 1.77
CA TYR A 56 -1.52 -2.65 0.77
C TYR A 56 -0.05 -2.69 1.21
N ASP A 57 0.52 -3.87 1.33
CA ASP A 57 1.94 -4.06 1.62
C ASP A 57 2.46 -5.36 1.02
N ASN A 58 3.78 -5.47 0.98
CA ASN A 58 4.44 -6.67 0.48
C ASN A 58 5.42 -7.25 1.50
N GLU A 59 4.88 -7.78 2.60
CA GLU A 59 5.64 -8.36 3.69
C GLU A 59 6.54 -9.51 3.22
N GLN A 60 7.77 -9.54 3.74
CA GLN A 60 8.72 -10.60 3.43
C GLN A 60 8.13 -11.97 3.75
N GLY A 61 8.13 -12.85 2.75
CA GLY A 61 7.64 -14.23 2.89
C GLY A 61 6.17 -14.42 2.48
N LYS A 62 5.37 -13.35 2.46
CA LYS A 62 3.99 -13.38 1.94
C LYS A 62 3.90 -12.87 0.50
N GLY A 63 4.73 -11.89 0.16
CA GLY A 63 4.59 -11.17 -1.11
C GLY A 63 3.47 -10.14 -1.05
N ASP A 64 3.01 -9.74 -2.22
CA ASP A 64 2.08 -8.63 -2.42
C ASP A 64 0.67 -8.99 -1.94
N HIS A 65 0.12 -8.19 -1.02
CA HIS A 65 -1.22 -8.43 -0.48
C HIS A 65 -1.92 -7.14 -0.03
N ARG A 66 -3.22 -7.28 0.19
CA ARG A 66 -4.11 -6.24 0.67
C ARG A 66 -4.88 -6.71 1.89
N HIS A 67 -4.99 -5.84 2.88
CA HIS A 67 -5.91 -5.91 4.01
C HIS A 67 -7.10 -4.99 3.71
N PHE A 68 -8.30 -5.54 3.67
CA PHE A 68 -9.53 -4.76 3.48
C PHE A 68 -10.58 -5.25 4.47
N VAL A 69 -10.99 -4.37 5.40
CA VAL A 69 -11.83 -4.75 6.55
C VAL A 69 -11.13 -5.88 7.33
N ASP A 70 -11.74 -7.06 7.45
CA ASP A 70 -11.21 -8.18 8.25
C ASP A 70 -10.52 -9.26 7.39
N GLY A 71 -10.29 -8.99 6.10
CA GLY A 71 -9.75 -9.93 5.14
C GLY A 71 -8.36 -9.57 4.63
N GLU A 72 -7.48 -10.56 4.55
CA GLU A 72 -6.21 -10.50 3.82
C GLU A 72 -6.36 -11.26 2.49
N THR A 73 -6.03 -10.61 1.37
CA THR A 73 -6.06 -11.23 0.04
C THR A 73 -4.78 -10.93 -0.72
N ALA A 74 -4.29 -11.89 -1.51
CA ALA A 74 -3.19 -11.66 -2.43
C ALA A 74 -3.48 -10.48 -3.37
N TYR A 75 -2.46 -9.71 -3.72
CA TYR A 75 -2.53 -8.59 -4.64
C TYR A 75 -1.59 -8.83 -5.81
N GLU A 76 -2.10 -8.77 -7.04
CA GLU A 76 -1.27 -8.93 -8.24
C GLU A 76 -0.66 -7.59 -8.63
N PHE A 77 0.59 -7.36 -8.23
CA PHE A 77 1.29 -6.13 -8.59
C PHE A 77 1.56 -6.06 -10.10
N SER A 78 1.15 -4.96 -10.72
CA SER A 78 1.47 -4.66 -12.12
C SER A 78 2.40 -3.45 -12.27
N SER A 79 2.06 -2.33 -11.62
CA SER A 79 2.88 -1.12 -11.62
C SER A 79 2.61 -0.27 -10.38
N VAL A 80 3.53 0.65 -10.07
CA VAL A 80 3.31 1.64 -9.00
C VAL A 80 2.06 2.50 -9.26
N GLY A 81 1.80 2.85 -10.52
CA GLY A 81 0.61 3.62 -10.89
C GLY A 81 -0.68 2.85 -10.61
N GLN A 82 -0.72 1.56 -10.96
CA GLN A 82 -1.88 0.71 -10.69
C GLN A 82 -2.08 0.49 -9.19
N LEU A 83 -1.00 0.26 -8.43
CA LEU A 83 -1.03 0.17 -6.97
C LEU A 83 -1.71 1.38 -6.32
N TYR A 84 -1.36 2.60 -6.76
CA TYR A 84 -2.05 3.81 -6.30
C TYR A 84 -3.51 3.86 -6.72
N SER A 85 -3.82 3.53 -7.98
CA SER A 85 -5.18 3.55 -8.51
C SER A 85 -6.11 2.60 -7.75
N ASP A 86 -5.63 1.38 -7.49
CA ASP A 86 -6.38 0.35 -6.77
C ASP A 86 -6.61 0.79 -5.32
N PHE A 87 -5.55 1.27 -4.64
CA PHE A 87 -5.66 1.78 -3.29
C PHE A 87 -6.67 2.92 -3.16
N LEU A 88 -6.64 3.91 -4.07
CA LEU A 88 -7.61 5.01 -4.07
C LEU A 88 -9.03 4.53 -4.40
N THR A 89 -9.18 3.51 -5.24
CA THR A 89 -10.47 2.91 -5.56
C THR A 89 -11.08 2.25 -4.33
N ASP A 90 -10.28 1.49 -3.59
CA ASP A 90 -10.70 0.84 -2.36
C ASP A 90 -11.03 1.82 -1.23
N ILE A 91 -10.31 2.93 -1.11
CA ILE A 91 -10.69 4.02 -0.18
C ILE A 91 -12.09 4.55 -0.53
N LYS A 92 -12.36 4.79 -1.83
CA LYS A 92 -13.69 5.25 -2.29
C LYS A 92 -14.77 4.21 -2.00
N ILE A 93 -14.48 2.92 -2.19
CA ILE A 93 -15.38 1.84 -1.84
C ILE A 93 -15.65 1.89 -0.33
N TRP A 94 -14.63 1.79 0.51
CA TRP A 94 -14.76 1.80 1.96
C TRP A 94 -15.57 3.01 2.48
N ASN A 95 -15.30 4.21 1.97
CA ASN A 95 -16.04 5.42 2.36
C ASN A 95 -17.52 5.37 1.99
N ARG A 96 -17.88 4.75 0.86
CA ARG A 96 -19.29 4.54 0.48
C ARG A 96 -19.99 3.54 1.39
N TRP A 97 -19.29 2.54 1.90
CA TRP A 97 -19.87 1.54 2.80
C TRP A 97 -20.14 2.12 4.19
N ARG A 98 -19.26 2.98 4.72
CA ARG A 98 -19.41 3.59 6.06
C ARG A 98 -20.41 4.76 6.13
N LEU A 99 -20.85 5.28 4.99
CA LEU A 99 -21.93 6.29 4.91
C LEU A 99 -23.34 5.67 4.93
N ARG A 100 -23.44 4.35 5.12
CA ARG A 100 -24.69 3.64 5.40
C ARG A 100 -24.78 3.34 6.88
#